data_AF-A0AA96I362-F1
#
_entry.id   AF-A0AA96I362-F1
#
_cell.length_a   1.000
_cell.length_b   1.000
_cell.length_c   1.000
_cell.angle_alpha   90.00
_cell.angle_beta   90.00
_cell.angle_gamma   90.00
#
_symmetry.space_group_name_H-M   'P 1'
#
loop_
_entity.id
_entity.type
_entity.pdbx_description
1 polymer ?
#
loop_
_entity_poly.entity_id
_entity_poly.type
_entity_poly.pdbx_seq_one_letter_code
_entity_poly.pdbx_strand_id
1 'polypeptide(L)' 'MKIFFTFLVLVGISSATEVTICQFKNGLGYANSKIICDNDKSYTTIQEMYADAWRYKGTFVLKDETYVVMEKENSK' A
#
# COMPACT_ATOMS: atom_id res chain seq x y z
N MET A 1 21.18 10.64 17.66
CA MET A 1 20.33 9.69 18.40
C MET A 1 19.27 9.17 17.44
N LYS A 2 19.49 7.98 16.86
CA LYS A 2 18.61 7.32 15.88
C LYS A 2 17.48 6.65 16.65
N ILE A 3 16.26 7.20 16.57
CA ILE A 3 15.10 6.63 17.24
C ILE A 3 14.52 5.54 16.34
N PHE A 4 14.73 4.29 16.74
CA PHE A 4 14.08 3.10 16.18
C PHE A 4 12.58 3.16 16.51
N PHE A 5 11.77 3.74 15.62
CA PHE A 5 10.31 3.64 15.65
C PHE A 5 9.86 2.35 14.98
N THR A 6 10.23 1.20 15.53
CA THR A 6 9.85 -0.08 14.91
C THR A 6 9.62 -1.14 15.96
N PHE A 7 8.73 -0.92 16.94
CA PHE A 7 8.40 -1.99 17.89
C PHE A 7 7.02 -1.87 18.56
N LEU A 8 5.98 -1.50 17.81
CA LEU A 8 4.60 -1.46 18.34
C LEU A 8 3.54 -2.19 17.49
N VAL A 9 3.94 -2.96 16.48
CA VAL A 9 2.98 -3.75 15.66
C VAL A 9 3.08 -5.26 15.92
N LEU A 10 3.73 -5.67 17.01
CA LEU A 10 3.86 -7.08 17.41
C LEU A 10 2.75 -7.51 18.37
N VAL A 11 1.51 -7.55 17.86
CA VAL A 11 0.46 -8.44 18.35
C VAL A 11 -0.55 -8.64 17.21
N GLY A 12 -0.29 -9.63 16.34
CA GLY A 12 -1.32 -10.15 15.42
C GLY A 12 -1.02 -10.22 13.92
N ILE A 13 0.18 -9.91 13.43
CA ILE A 13 0.53 -9.99 12.00
C ILE A 13 1.63 -11.02 11.75
N SER A 14 1.25 -12.29 11.55
CA SER A 14 2.18 -13.36 11.15
C SER A 14 1.96 -13.86 9.70
N SER A 15 1.26 -13.10 8.86
CA SER A 15 0.89 -13.55 7.50
C SER A 15 0.99 -12.47 6.42
N ALA A 16 1.70 -11.37 6.68
CA ALA A 16 1.99 -10.31 5.71
C ALA A 16 3.45 -10.42 5.26
N THR A 17 3.72 -10.77 4.00
CA THR A 17 5.10 -10.89 3.48
C THR A 17 5.60 -9.61 2.83
N GLU A 18 4.72 -8.76 2.29
CA GLU A 18 5.10 -7.55 1.58
C GLU A 18 4.09 -6.41 1.80
N VAL A 19 4.59 -5.19 1.97
CA VAL A 19 3.79 -3.95 2.09
C VAL A 19 4.30 -2.96 1.05
N THR A 20 3.38 -2.26 0.39
CA THR A 20 3.71 -1.17 -0.53
C THR A 20 2.80 0.04 -0.31
N ILE A 21 3.33 1.21 -0.63
CA ILE A 21 2.60 2.48 -0.60
C ILE A 21 2.46 2.93 -2.05
N CYS A 22 1.24 3.28 -2.44
CA CYS A 22 0.94 3.71 -3.80
C CYS A 22 0.27 5.07 -3.83
N GLN A 23 0.72 5.96 -4.72
CA GLN A 23 0.19 7.30 -4.91
C GLN A 23 -0.80 7.35 -6.07
N PHE A 24 -1.95 8.00 -5.89
CA PHE A 24 -2.86 8.31 -7.01
C PHE A 24 -2.32 9.46 -7.85
N LYS A 25 -2.27 9.30 -9.18
CA LYS A 25 -1.67 10.31 -10.06
C LYS A 25 -2.49 11.60 -10.24
N ASN A 26 -3.81 11.61 -9.97
CA ASN A 26 -4.70 12.72 -10.37
C ASN A 26 -5.86 13.04 -9.38
N GLY A 27 -5.74 12.68 -8.10
CA GLY A 27 -6.78 12.97 -7.09
C GLY A 27 -8.06 12.12 -7.20
N LEU A 28 -8.77 12.02 -6.07
CA LEU A 28 -9.88 11.09 -5.72
C LEU A 28 -9.71 9.64 -6.20
N GLY A 29 -9.31 8.80 -5.26
CA GLY A 29 -8.96 7.40 -5.45
C GLY A 29 -10.14 6.49 -5.71
N TYR A 30 -10.55 6.35 -6.97
CA TYR A 30 -11.40 5.24 -7.41
C TYR A 30 -10.55 3.98 -7.66
N ALA A 31 -11.16 2.80 -7.54
CA ALA A 31 -10.44 1.51 -7.64
C ALA A 31 -9.75 1.28 -9.01
N ASN A 32 -10.25 1.92 -10.07
CA ASN A 32 -9.70 1.90 -11.42
C ASN A 32 -8.71 3.06 -11.70
N SER A 33 -8.51 3.96 -10.74
CA SER A 33 -7.53 5.03 -10.89
C SER A 33 -6.11 4.44 -10.93
N LYS A 34 -5.28 5.01 -11.80
CA LYS A 34 -3.87 4.63 -11.88
C LYS A 34 -3.15 5.06 -10.61
N ILE A 35 -2.42 4.13 -10.05
CA ILE A 35 -1.56 4.30 -8.88
C ILE A 35 -0.11 3.99 -9.25
N ILE A 36 0.81 4.62 -8.52
CA ILE A 36 2.25 4.43 -8.66
C ILE A 36 2.74 3.90 -7.31
N CYS A 37 3.29 2.69 -7.27
CA CYS A 37 3.74 2.08 -6.03
C CYS A 37 5.25 2.18 -5.88
N ASP A 38 5.76 2.33 -4.65
CA ASP A 38 7.19 2.53 -4.38
C ASP A 38 8.08 1.38 -4.89
N ASN A 39 7.55 0.15 -4.89
CA ASN A 39 8.29 -1.05 -5.30
C ASN A 39 8.25 -1.30 -6.82
N ASP A 40 7.24 -0.75 -7.50
CA ASP A 40 7.01 -1.00 -8.91
C ASP A 40 6.76 0.35 -9.59
N LYS A 41 7.78 0.84 -10.31
CA LYS A 41 7.68 2.10 -11.09
C LYS A 41 6.71 1.99 -12.28
N SER A 42 5.88 0.96 -12.32
CA SER A 42 4.84 0.73 -13.32
C SER A 42 3.53 1.35 -12.85
N TYR A 43 2.80 1.96 -13.78
CA TYR A 43 1.46 2.48 -13.50
C TYR A 43 0.49 1.30 -13.44
N THR A 44 0.11 0.87 -12.24
CA THR A 44 -0.89 -0.19 -12.00
C THR A 44 -2.23 0.39 -11.53
N THR A 45 -3.22 -0.46 -11.30
CA THR A 45 -4.50 -0.10 -10.67
C THR A 45 -4.72 -0.93 -9.40
N ILE A 46 -5.56 -0.45 -8.48
CA ILE A 46 -5.90 -1.22 -7.28
C ILE A 46 -6.53 -2.57 -7.65
N GLN A 47 -7.30 -2.63 -8.75
CA GLN A 47 -7.88 -3.86 -9.24
C GLN A 47 -6.83 -4.90 -9.68
N GLU A 48 -5.79 -4.46 -10.40
CA GLU A 48 -4.67 -5.33 -10.76
C GLU A 48 -3.91 -5.81 -9.52
N MET A 49 -3.71 -4.91 -8.54
CA MET A 49 -3.11 -5.29 -7.26
C MET A 49 -3.96 -6.34 -6.52
N TYR A 50 -5.29 -6.22 -6.51
CA TYR A 50 -6.16 -7.24 -5.93
C TYR A 50 -6.04 -8.60 -6.64
N ALA A 51 -5.81 -8.61 -7.95
CA ALA A 51 -5.56 -9.82 -8.73
C ALA A 51 -4.21 -10.46 -8.38
N ASP A 52 -3.19 -9.66 -8.04
CA ASP A 52 -1.88 -10.12 -7.52
C ASP A 52 -1.87 -10.32 -5.99
N ALA A 53 -3.03 -10.65 -5.41
CA ALA A 53 -3.19 -10.94 -3.98
C ALA A 53 -2.80 -9.81 -3.01
N TRP A 54 -2.67 -8.57 -3.48
CA TRP A 54 -2.60 -7.42 -2.59
C TRP A 54 -3.96 -7.13 -1.98
N ARG A 55 -3.96 -6.50 -0.81
CA ARG A 55 -5.14 -6.07 -0.07
C ARG A 55 -4.97 -4.68 0.47
N TYR A 56 -6.05 -3.92 0.39
CA TYR A 56 -6.13 -2.58 0.94
C TYR A 56 -6.06 -2.62 2.47
N LYS A 57 -5.20 -1.78 3.04
CA LYS A 57 -5.07 -1.61 4.50
C LYS A 57 -5.42 -0.21 4.98
N GLY A 58 -5.35 0.80 4.12
CA GLY A 58 -5.67 2.16 4.50
C GLY A 58 -5.32 3.19 3.44
N THR A 59 -5.82 4.40 3.65
CA THR A 59 -5.46 5.58 2.87
C THR A 59 -4.99 6.69 3.80
N PHE A 60 -4.01 7.47 3.37
CA PHE A 60 -3.61 8.70 4.03
C PHE A 60 -3.34 9.80 3.01
N VAL A 61 -3.46 11.06 3.46
CA VAL A 61 -3.26 12.23 2.61
C VAL A 61 -2.05 13.00 3.12
N LEU A 62 -1.13 13.34 2.22
CA LEU A 62 0.03 14.19 2.49
C LEU A 62 0.09 15.26 1.41
N LYS A 63 0.08 16.55 1.80
CA LYS A 63 0.25 17.69 0.89
C LYS A 63 -0.62 17.58 -0.38
N ASP A 64 -1.92 17.33 -0.18
CA ASP A 64 -2.94 17.19 -1.24
C ASP A 64 -2.82 15.94 -2.13
N GLU A 65 -1.88 15.04 -1.85
CA GLU A 65 -1.73 13.77 -2.53
C GLU A 65 -2.33 12.64 -1.69
N THR A 66 -3.09 11.76 -2.34
CA THR A 66 -3.69 10.59 -1.68
C THR A 66 -2.81 9.36 -1.91
N TYR A 67 -2.46 8.70 -0.81
CA TYR A 67 -1.68 7.48 -0.77
C TYR A 67 -2.52 6.32 -0.27
N VAL A 68 -2.24 5.14 -0.80
CA VAL A 68 -2.89 3.87 -0.45
C VAL A 68 -1.84 2.92 0.09
N VAL A 69 -2.14 2.29 1.22
CA VAL A 69 -1.34 1.21 1.78
C VAL A 69 -1.93 -0.12 1.32
N MET A 70 -1.10 -0.92 0.68
CA MET A 70 -1.45 -2.25 0.20
C MET A 70 -0.50 -3.28 0.83
N GLU A 71 -1.03 -4.44 1.17
CA GLU A 71 -0.26 -5.56 1.72
C GLU A 71 -0.55 -6.82 0.92
N LYS A 72 0.48 -7.59 0.57
CA LYS A 72 0.33 -8.85 -0.14
C LYS A 72 -0.06 -9.94 0.86
N GLU A 73 -1.23 -10.55 0.66
CA GLU A 73 -1.63 -11.73 1.42
C GLU A 73 -0.64 -12.86 1.13
N ASN A 74 -0.06 -13.41 2.19
CA ASN A 74 0.77 -14.58 2.05
C ASN A 74 -0.14 -15.79 1.81
N SER A 75 -0.21 -16.25 0.56
CA SER A 75 -0.82 -17.53 0.19
C SER A 75 0.03 -18.67 0.75
N LYS A 76 -0.09 -18.93 2.05
CA LYS A 76 0.33 -20.20 2.65
C LYS A 76 -0.65 -21.31 2.28
#